data_AF-A0AAT9WDG6-F1
#
_entry.id   AF-A0AAT9WDG6-F1
#
_cell.length_a   1.000
_cell.length_b   1.000
_cell.length_c   1.000
_cell.angle_alpha   90.00
_cell.angle_beta   90.00
_cell.angle_gamma   90.00
#
_symmetry.space_group_name_H-M   'P 1'
#
loop_
_entity.id
_entity.type
_entity.pdbx_description
1 polymer ?
#
loop_
_entity_poly.entity_id
_entity_poly.type
_entity_poly.pdbx_seq_one_letter_code
_entity_poly.pdbx_strand_id
1 'polypeptide(L)' 'MTTLLHGTEEKRQLDPITKEPVYADSVEGRRARRMDALKLIAGIWKDRTDIPADGVEYQRQLREE' A
#
# COMPACT_ATOMS: atom_id res chain seq x y z
N MET A 1 24.26 -29.17 15.33
CA MET A 1 23.71 -28.04 16.12
C MET A 1 24.15 -26.75 15.45
N THR A 2 23.42 -26.32 14.41
CA THR A 2 23.81 -25.14 13.61
C THR A 2 22.72 -24.09 13.80
N THR A 3 22.95 -23.17 14.72
CA THR A 3 22.08 -22.02 14.96
C THR A 3 22.32 -20.99 13.86
N LEU A 4 21.41 -20.94 12.89
CA LEU A 4 21.33 -19.86 11.91
C LEU A 4 20.66 -18.65 12.53
N LEU A 5 21.47 -17.69 12.96
CA LEU A 5 21.06 -16.34 13.33
C LEU A 5 20.54 -15.63 12.06
N HIS A 6 19.22 -15.63 11.86
CA HIS A 6 18.60 -14.75 10.87
C HIS A 6 18.42 -13.37 11.51
N GLY A 7 19.49 -12.59 11.45
CA GLY A 7 19.42 -11.15 11.64
C GLY A 7 18.79 -10.52 10.41
N THR A 8 17.51 -10.17 10.49
CA THR A 8 16.88 -9.17 9.61
C THR A 8 16.01 -8.28 10.46
N GLU A 9 16.65 -7.42 11.27
CA GLU A 9 16.03 -6.14 11.63
C GLU A 9 15.97 -5.29 10.35
N GLU A 10 15.03 -5.63 9.48
CA GLU A 10 14.63 -4.76 8.40
C GLU A 10 13.89 -3.59 9.06
N LYS A 11 14.64 -2.56 9.43
CA LYS A 11 14.10 -1.30 9.90
C LYS A 11 13.19 -0.79 8.79
N ARG A 12 11.88 -1.03 8.93
CA ARG A 12 10.83 -0.29 8.25
C ARG A 12 11.12 1.18 8.54
N GLN A 13 11.82 1.84 7.62
CA GLN A 13 11.86 3.28 7.57
C GLN A 13 10.42 3.68 7.27
N LEU A 14 9.69 4.00 8.33
CA LEU A 14 8.45 4.74 8.22
C LEU A 14 8.87 6.10 7.67
N ASP A 15 8.44 6.38 6.44
CA ASP A 15 8.56 7.69 5.82
C ASP A 15 8.17 8.79 6.82
N PRO A 16 8.77 9.99 6.72
CA PRO A 16 8.50 11.07 7.67
C PRO A 16 7.00 11.26 7.81
N ILE A 17 6.51 11.19 9.06
CA ILE A 17 5.09 11.30 9.43
C ILE A 17 4.53 12.55 8.74
N THR A 18 3.91 12.34 7.58
CA THR A 18 3.20 13.37 6.83
C THR A 18 2.13 13.87 7.77
N LYS A 19 2.24 15.13 8.20
CA LYS A 19 1.32 15.79 9.12
C LYS A 19 -0.12 15.36 8.79
N GLU A 20 -0.78 14.66 9.71
CA GLU A 20 -2.11 14.12 9.44
C GLU A 20 -3.04 15.27 9.02
N PRO A 21 -3.70 15.15 7.86
CA PRO A 21 -4.64 16.17 7.42
C PRO A 21 -5.75 16.30 8.47
N VAL A 22 -5.98 17.52 8.97
CA VAL A 22 -7.05 17.81 9.91
C VAL A 22 -8.32 18.07 9.10
N TYR A 23 -9.34 17.27 9.33
CA TYR A 23 -10.62 17.39 8.63
C TYR A 23 -11.68 17.94 9.58
N ALA A 24 -12.49 18.89 9.09
CA ALA A 24 -13.67 19.35 9.82
C ALA A 24 -14.66 18.19 10.04
N ASP A 25 -15.41 18.21 11.15
CA ASP A 25 -16.48 17.24 11.38
C ASP A 25 -17.77 17.62 10.64
N SER A 26 -17.64 17.82 9.33
CA SER A 26 -18.76 18.01 8.39
C SER A 26 -18.88 16.79 7.47
N VAL A 27 -19.95 16.75 6.67
CA VAL A 27 -20.15 15.71 5.65
C VAL A 27 -19.00 15.74 4.63
N GLU A 28 -18.58 16.93 4.22
CA GLU A 28 -17.49 17.19 3.29
C GLU A 28 -16.15 16.76 3.87
N GLY A 29 -15.88 17.07 5.15
CA GLY A 29 -14.68 16.62 5.84
C GLY A 29 -14.60 15.10 5.98
N ARG A 30 -15.74 14.42 6.22
CA ARG A 30 -15.82 12.95 6.17
C ARG A 30 -15.58 12.39 4.77
N ARG A 31 -16.06 13.07 3.72
CA ARG A 31 -15.82 12.66 2.32
C ARG A 31 -14.35 12.81 1.94
N ALA A 32 -13.72 13.92 2.30
CA ALA A 32 -12.30 14.16 2.07
C ALA A 32 -11.43 13.09 2.73
N ARG A 33 -11.69 12.75 4.00
CA ARG A 33 -11.02 11.64 4.71
C ARG A 33 -11.04 10.33 3.92
N ARG A 34 -12.23 9.93 3.46
CA ARG A 34 -12.39 8.70 2.68
C ARG A 34 -11.65 8.76 1.35
N MET A 35 -11.67 9.91 0.69
CA MET A 35 -10.99 10.06 -0.59
C MET A 35 -9.48 9.98 -0.46
N ASP A 36 -8.91 10.59 0.56
CA ASP A 36 -7.47 10.55 0.78
C ASP A 36 -7.01 9.15 1.24
N ALA A 37 -7.81 8.45 2.04
CA ALA A 37 -7.58 7.04 2.34
C ALA A 37 -7.58 6.17 1.08
N LEU A 38 -8.52 6.40 0.16
CA LEU A 38 -8.57 5.67 -1.12
C LEU A 38 -7.39 6.00 -2.02
N LYS A 39 -6.93 7.26 -2.07
CA LYS A 39 -5.72 7.63 -2.81
C LYS A 39 -4.47 6.98 -2.23
N LEU A 40 -4.36 6.93 -0.90
CA LEU A 40 -3.25 6.25 -0.23
C LEU A 40 -3.22 4.78 -0.62
N ILE A 41 -4.37 4.08 -0.49
CA ILE A 41 -4.49 2.67 -0.86
C ILE A 41 -4.16 2.48 -2.35
N ALA A 42 -4.73 3.29 -3.25
CA ALA A 42 -4.42 3.19 -4.68
C ALA A 42 -2.93 3.41 -4.97
N GLY A 43 -2.29 4.34 -4.24
CA GLY A 43 -0.85 4.62 -4.35
C GLY A 43 0.02 3.42 -3.96
N ILE A 44 -0.38 2.63 -2.94
CA ILE A 44 0.36 1.43 -2.51
C ILE A 44 0.58 0.44 -3.67
N TRP A 45 -0.36 0.38 -4.61
CA TRP A 45 -0.32 -0.56 -5.74
C TRP A 45 0.16 0.06 -7.05
N LYS A 46 0.39 1.38 -7.09
CA LYS A 46 0.62 2.13 -8.34
C LYS A 46 1.93 1.74 -9.03
N ASP A 47 2.99 1.52 -8.26
CA ASP A 47 4.35 1.30 -8.78
C ASP A 47 4.87 -0.12 -8.51
N ARG A 48 3.97 -1.08 -8.25
CA ARG A 48 4.32 -2.50 -8.09
C ARG A 48 4.68 -3.11 -9.44
N THR A 49 5.90 -3.61 -9.56
CA THR A 49 6.41 -4.25 -10.79
C THR A 49 6.15 -5.75 -10.84
N ASP A 50 5.71 -6.33 -9.73
CA ASP A 50 5.51 -7.77 -9.54
C ASP A 50 4.09 -8.25 -9.88
N ILE A 51 3.15 -7.32 -10.10
CA ILE A 51 1.80 -7.62 -10.57
C ILE A 51 1.60 -6.89 -11.91
N PRO A 52 1.10 -7.56 -12.96
CA PRO A 52 0.72 -6.88 -14.19
C PRO A 52 -0.28 -5.76 -13.91
N ALA A 53 -0.03 -4.58 -14.47
CA ALA A 53 -0.97 -3.46 -14.38
C ALA A 53 -2.31 -3.75 -15.09
N ASP A 54 -2.29 -4.65 -16.09
CA ASP A 54 -3.49 -5.15 -16.76
C ASP A 54 -4.07 -6.35 -16.00
N GLY A 55 -5.28 -6.16 -15.46
CA GLY A 55 -6.00 -7.20 -14.74
C GLY A 55 -6.38 -8.41 -15.60
N VAL A 56 -6.50 -8.26 -16.93
CA VAL A 56 -6.81 -9.39 -17.84
C VAL A 56 -5.60 -10.29 -17.99
N GLU A 57 -4.41 -9.71 -18.19
CA GLU A 57 -3.15 -10.47 -18.23
C GLU A 57 -2.88 -11.15 -16.89
N TYR A 58 -3.17 -10.49 -15.77
CA TYR A 58 -3.06 -11.13 -14.46
C TYR A 58 -4.01 -12.33 -14.31
N GLN A 59 -5.26 -12.21 -14.76
CA GLN A 59 -6.21 -13.34 -14.77
C GLN A 59 -5.77 -14.46 -15.69
N ARG A 60 -5.08 -14.15 -16.79
CA ARG A 60 -4.52 -15.14 -17.71
C ARG A 60 -3.39 -15.93 -17.03
N GLN A 61 -2.44 -15.24 -16.42
CA GLN A 61 -1.34 -15.87 -15.67
C GLN A 61 -1.88 -16.85 -14.62
N LEU A 62 -2.89 -16.44 -13.84
CA LEU A 62 -3.52 -17.30 -12.82
C LEU A 62 -4.24 -18.54 -13.38
N ARG A 63 -4.63 -18.55 -14.65
CA ARG A 63 -5.26 -19.73 -15.29
C ARG A 63 -4.23 -20.66 -15.93
N GLU A 64 -3.01 -20.16 -16.14
CA GLU A 64 -1.90 -20.89 -16.73
C GLU A 64 -1.01 -21.55 -15.64
N GLU A 65 -1.19 -21.19 -14.36
CA GLU A 65 -0.69 -21.89 -13.16
C GLU A 65 -1.47 -23.18 -12.83
#